data_AF-A0A2S0LD38-F1
#
_entry.id   AF-A0A2S0LD38-F1
#
_cell.length_a   1.000
_cell.length_b   1.000
_cell.length_c   1.000
_cell.angle_alpha   90.00
_cell.angle_beta   90.00
_cell.angle_gamma   90.00
#
_symmetry.space_group_name_H-M   'P 1'
#
loop_
_entity.id
_entity.type
_entity.pdbx_description
1 polymer ?
#
loop_
_entity_poly.entity_id
_entity_poly.type
_entity_poly.pdbx_seq_one_letter_code
_entity_poly.pdbx_strand_id
1 'polypeptide(L)'
;MKKISLIIMVVTTLFTSCNTNNGKNPFSKLGSNLEENNDIITYYNNVLEAYKTYNNSYITKGINYFDKAEEFITKKIAGVPTIKPIKPIHVIIAPHKKIDSAPKGFTDKQELIQNAFQEIRRSANVMYELIDEITLYLDAEDYFDDKGKKLQDNKAKATIQVEHFNANAKILFEAMSPIVQQAEENILEDHPLKEHIISAKKIIAQVDNFISEVELQAQNDIINQEKLQSLYNELENLSSKSQKLTIKDDNFAKKKSSFNYFNQSIESFLGPARKLMRNSSNTNEFSERDYQEVSSYYNQIINSYNTFVD
;
A
#
# COMPACT_ATOMS: atom_id res chain seq x y z
N MET A 1 7.27 24.17 -3.24
CA MET A 1 7.48 22.91 -3.98
C MET A 1 6.38 21.98 -3.54
N LYS A 2 5.51 21.54 -4.46
CA LYS A 2 4.45 20.57 -4.15
C LYS A 2 5.13 19.37 -3.51
N LYS A 3 4.83 19.11 -2.24
CA LYS A 3 5.28 17.90 -1.56
C LYS A 3 4.72 16.77 -2.41
N ILE A 4 5.58 16.04 -3.11
CA ILE A 4 5.19 14.78 -3.75
C ILE A 4 4.97 13.82 -2.59
N SER A 5 3.85 14.00 -1.88
CA SER A 5 3.40 13.07 -0.85
C SER A 5 3.00 11.82 -1.61
N LEU A 6 3.89 10.84 -1.52
CA LEU A 6 3.75 9.50 -2.05
C LEU A 6 2.31 9.02 -1.85
N ILE A 7 1.58 8.75 -2.95
CA ILE A 7 0.35 7.96 -2.85
C ILE A 7 0.81 6.56 -2.44
N ILE A 8 0.66 6.22 -1.17
CA ILE A 8 0.74 4.81 -0.78
C ILE A 8 -0.65 4.30 -1.10
N MET A 9 -0.82 3.61 -2.22
CA MET A 9 -2.05 2.87 -2.41
C MET A 9 -2.08 1.81 -1.33
N VAL A 10 -2.89 2.07 -0.31
CA VAL A 10 -3.03 1.24 0.85
C VAL A 10 -3.82 0.01 0.40
N VAL A 11 -3.09 -1.08 0.12
CA VAL A 11 -3.64 -2.31 -0.42
C VAL A 11 -3.35 -3.46 0.53
N THR A 12 -4.42 -4.13 0.93
CA THR A 12 -4.44 -5.07 2.03
C THR A 12 -4.08 -6.47 1.59
N THR A 13 -3.22 -7.11 2.38
CA THR A 13 -2.85 -8.51 2.16
C THR A 13 -4.05 -9.38 2.47
N LEU A 14 -4.41 -10.24 1.52
CA LEU A 14 -5.51 -11.18 1.63
C LEU A 14 -4.98 -12.52 2.12
N PHE A 15 -5.87 -13.48 2.42
CA PHE A 15 -5.50 -14.82 2.88
C PHE A 15 -4.29 -15.35 2.11
N THR A 16 -3.14 -15.47 2.78
CA THR A 16 -2.02 -16.17 2.19
C THR A 16 -2.43 -17.63 2.13
N SER A 17 -2.76 -18.13 0.94
CA SER A 17 -2.81 -19.56 0.70
C SER A 17 -1.43 -20.11 1.06
N CYS A 18 -1.30 -20.71 2.25
CA CYS A 18 -0.06 -21.29 2.71
C CYS A 18 0.31 -22.45 1.79
N ASN A 19 1.11 -22.17 0.76
CA ASN A 19 1.79 -23.18 -0.02
C ASN A 19 3.30 -22.99 0.06
N THR A 20 3.81 -22.98 1.29
CA THR A 20 5.24 -23.12 1.57
C THR A 20 5.41 -24.09 2.74
N ASN A 21 5.80 -25.31 2.40
CA ASN A 21 6.45 -26.34 3.22
C ASN A 21 5.86 -26.63 4.62
N ASN A 22 5.15 -27.76 4.71
CA ASN A 22 4.83 -28.53 5.93
C ASN A 22 3.80 -28.00 6.95
N GLY A 23 3.06 -26.93 6.66
CA GLY A 23 1.85 -26.57 7.40
C GLY A 23 0.60 -27.10 6.70
N LYS A 24 -0.23 -27.93 7.36
CA LYS A 24 -1.58 -28.23 6.86
C LYS A 24 -2.34 -26.91 6.73
N ASN A 25 -2.63 -26.49 5.51
CA ASN A 25 -3.48 -25.34 5.24
C ASN A 25 -4.84 -25.57 5.94
N PRO A 26 -5.30 -24.69 6.85
CA PRO A 26 -6.59 -24.84 7.54
C PRO A 26 -7.79 -24.86 6.57
N PHE A 27 -7.57 -24.43 5.32
CA PHE A 27 -8.57 -24.17 4.30
C PHE A 27 -8.55 -25.18 3.13
N SER A 28 -7.70 -26.24 3.17
CA SER A 28 -7.44 -27.11 2.00
C SER A 28 -8.40 -28.26 1.76
N LYS A 29 -9.64 -28.20 2.28
CA LYS A 29 -10.57 -29.34 2.27
C LYS A 29 -11.91 -29.04 1.59
N LEU A 30 -11.93 -28.27 0.51
CA LEU A 30 -13.15 -28.14 -0.29
C LEU A 30 -12.83 -28.14 -1.81
N GLY A 31 -13.81 -28.52 -2.64
CA GLY A 31 -13.68 -29.00 -4.04
C GLY A 31 -13.24 -28.03 -5.17
N SER A 32 -13.46 -28.43 -6.43
CA SER A 32 -12.82 -27.88 -7.64
C SER A 32 -12.97 -26.38 -7.92
N ASN A 33 -14.06 -25.72 -7.46
CA ASN A 33 -14.22 -24.27 -7.60
C ASN A 33 -13.25 -23.47 -6.70
N LEU A 34 -12.57 -24.14 -5.75
CA LEU A 34 -11.65 -23.48 -4.83
C LEU A 34 -10.24 -23.41 -5.36
N GLU A 35 -9.87 -24.24 -6.32
CA GLU A 35 -8.56 -24.13 -6.98
C GLU A 35 -8.45 -22.79 -7.72
N GLU A 36 -9.49 -22.42 -8.48
CA GLU A 36 -9.56 -21.14 -9.18
C GLU A 36 -9.59 -19.94 -8.21
N ASN A 37 -10.39 -20.00 -7.14
CA ASN A 37 -10.43 -18.96 -6.11
C ASN A 37 -9.05 -18.80 -5.42
N ASN A 38 -8.38 -19.91 -5.13
CA ASN A 38 -7.03 -19.90 -4.54
C ASN A 38 -6.00 -19.30 -5.49
N ASP A 39 -6.09 -19.59 -6.80
CA ASP A 39 -5.22 -19.00 -7.81
C ASP A 39 -5.41 -17.48 -7.92
N ILE A 40 -6.66 -17.00 -7.92
CA ILE A 40 -7.00 -15.57 -7.89
C ILE A 40 -6.32 -14.88 -6.70
N ILE A 41 -6.50 -15.42 -5.49
CA ILE A 41 -5.97 -14.82 -4.25
C ILE A 41 -4.44 -14.89 -4.20
N THR A 42 -3.87 -16.02 -4.60
CA THR A 42 -2.41 -16.22 -4.65
C THR A 42 -1.77 -15.24 -5.63
N TYR A 43 -2.36 -15.07 -6.81
CA TYR A 43 -1.91 -14.09 -7.79
C TYR A 43 -1.98 -12.67 -7.23
N TYR A 44 -3.11 -12.28 -6.64
CA TYR A 44 -3.29 -10.96 -6.02
C TYR A 44 -2.21 -10.68 -4.97
N ASN A 45 -1.97 -11.61 -4.05
CA ASN A 45 -0.97 -11.45 -2.99
C ASN A 45 0.45 -11.31 -3.54
N ASN A 46 0.81 -12.11 -4.56
CA ASN A 46 2.11 -12.00 -5.23
C ASN A 46 2.27 -10.64 -5.92
N VAL A 47 1.24 -10.17 -6.61
CA VAL A 47 1.21 -8.86 -7.27
C VAL A 47 1.30 -7.73 -6.26
N LEU A 48 0.57 -7.82 -5.15
CA LEU A 48 0.59 -6.85 -4.06
C LEU A 48 1.98 -6.74 -3.43
N GLU A 49 2.63 -7.86 -3.16
CA GLU A 49 3.98 -7.85 -2.58
C GLU A 49 5.01 -7.26 -3.56
N ALA A 50 4.88 -7.58 -4.85
CA ALA A 50 5.72 -6.98 -5.89
C ALA A 50 5.48 -5.46 -6.01
N TYR A 51 4.21 -5.02 -6.01
CA TYR A 51 3.84 -3.61 -5.98
C TYR A 51 4.45 -2.88 -4.78
N LYS A 52 4.31 -3.43 -3.56
CA LYS A 52 4.90 -2.86 -2.33
C LYS A 52 6.42 -2.74 -2.45
N THR A 53 7.07 -3.73 -3.04
CA THR A 53 8.51 -3.71 -3.29
C THR A 53 8.89 -2.60 -4.28
N TYR A 54 8.19 -2.48 -5.40
CA TYR A 54 8.43 -1.40 -6.37
C TYR A 54 8.18 -0.02 -5.75
N ASN A 55 7.06 0.17 -5.05
CA ASN A 55 6.72 1.44 -4.43
C ASN A 55 7.81 1.86 -3.43
N ASN A 56 8.08 1.01 -2.43
CA ASN A 56 9.00 1.35 -1.35
C ASN A 56 10.45 1.42 -1.83
N SER A 57 10.88 0.46 -2.64
CA SER A 57 12.29 0.31 -2.96
C SER A 57 12.73 1.12 -4.19
N TYR A 58 11.83 1.50 -5.09
CA TYR A 58 12.18 2.20 -6.33
C TYR A 58 11.59 3.60 -6.32
N ILE A 59 10.27 3.71 -6.16
CA ILE A 59 9.56 5.00 -6.26
C ILE A 59 9.87 5.91 -5.08
N THR A 60 9.60 5.48 -3.84
CA THR A 60 9.84 6.27 -2.62
C THR A 60 11.30 6.62 -2.44
N LYS A 61 12.17 5.60 -2.50
CA LYS A 61 13.61 5.82 -2.37
C LYS A 61 14.17 6.70 -3.49
N GLY A 62 13.63 6.58 -4.71
CA GLY A 62 14.03 7.39 -5.86
C GLY A 62 13.72 8.87 -5.66
N ILE A 63 12.47 9.21 -5.37
CA ILE A 63 12.10 10.62 -5.11
C ILE A 63 12.89 11.20 -3.94
N ASN A 64 13.02 10.46 -2.84
CA ASN A 64 13.84 10.89 -1.71
C ASN A 64 15.31 11.12 -2.09
N TYR A 65 15.85 10.36 -3.05
CA TYR A 65 17.20 10.56 -3.55
C TYR A 65 17.30 11.82 -4.41
N PHE A 66 16.33 12.09 -5.28
CA PHE A 66 16.24 13.33 -6.05
C PHE A 66 16.18 14.58 -5.15
N ASP A 67 15.40 14.56 -4.08
CA ASP A 67 15.32 15.66 -3.12
C ASP A 67 16.66 15.90 -2.41
N LYS A 68 17.32 14.81 -1.98
CA LYS A 68 18.65 14.91 -1.35
C LYS A 68 19.73 15.36 -2.33
N ALA A 69 19.67 14.95 -3.59
CA ALA A 69 20.57 15.41 -4.64
C ALA A 69 20.42 16.91 -4.88
N GLU A 70 19.18 17.41 -4.90
CA GLU A 70 18.90 18.84 -5.05
C GLU A 70 19.44 19.65 -3.88
N GLU A 71 19.21 19.19 -2.65
CA GLU A 71 19.76 19.80 -1.45
C GLU A 71 21.30 19.82 -1.47
N PHE A 72 21.92 18.70 -1.86
CA PHE A 72 23.36 18.57 -1.98
C PHE A 72 23.93 19.58 -2.99
N ILE A 73 23.42 19.61 -4.22
CA ILE A 73 23.88 20.53 -5.27
C ILE A 73 23.74 21.98 -4.80
N THR A 74 22.57 22.34 -4.23
CA THR A 74 22.30 23.69 -3.75
C THR A 74 23.33 24.13 -2.70
N LYS A 75 23.59 23.28 -1.70
CA LYS A 75 24.58 23.56 -0.64
C LYS A 75 26.00 23.62 -1.20
N LYS A 76 26.34 22.70 -2.10
CA LYS A 76 27.68 22.57 -2.67
C LYS A 76 28.04 23.78 -3.54
N ILE A 77 27.12 24.25 -4.38
CA ILE A 77 27.29 25.50 -5.17
C ILE A 77 27.45 26.72 -4.25
N ALA A 78 26.73 26.75 -3.12
CA ALA A 78 26.86 27.81 -2.11
C ALA A 78 28.14 27.70 -1.25
N GLY A 79 29.03 26.74 -1.50
CA GLY A 79 30.26 26.53 -0.73
C GLY A 79 30.03 25.98 0.68
N VAL A 80 28.83 25.48 0.98
CA VAL A 80 28.49 24.91 2.29
C VAL A 80 28.99 23.46 2.35
N PRO A 81 29.77 23.07 3.40
CA PRO A 81 30.15 21.68 3.61
C PRO A 81 28.91 20.78 3.66
N THR A 82 28.86 19.78 2.78
CA THR A 82 27.71 18.89 2.63
C THR A 82 28.18 17.49 2.24
N ILE A 83 27.38 16.49 2.59
CA ILE A 83 27.66 15.08 2.31
C ILE A 83 26.87 14.67 1.08
N LYS A 84 27.55 14.07 0.09
CA LYS A 84 26.91 13.54 -1.11
C LYS A 84 25.89 12.47 -0.73
N PRO A 85 24.66 12.49 -1.30
CA PRO A 85 23.68 11.46 -1.00
C PRO A 85 24.16 10.09 -1.47
N ILE A 86 23.80 9.06 -0.71
CA ILE A 86 24.13 7.67 -1.04
C ILE A 86 23.07 7.14 -2.00
N LYS A 87 23.54 6.53 -3.11
CA LYS A 87 22.67 5.84 -4.07
C LYS A 87 21.79 4.81 -3.33
N PRO A 88 20.46 4.82 -3.54
CA PRO A 88 19.59 3.85 -2.91
C PRO A 88 19.92 2.40 -3.27
N ILE A 89 19.80 1.51 -2.30
CA ILE A 89 19.83 0.06 -2.54
C ILE A 89 18.42 -0.41 -2.87
N HIS A 90 18.29 -1.10 -4.00
CA HIS A 90 17.03 -1.63 -4.51
C HIS A 90 16.88 -3.12 -4.18
N VAL A 91 15.67 -3.50 -3.76
CA VAL A 91 15.30 -4.90 -3.54
C VAL A 91 14.94 -5.54 -4.88
N ILE A 92 15.57 -6.68 -5.18
CA ILE A 92 15.25 -7.48 -6.36
C ILE A 92 13.97 -8.26 -6.08
N ILE A 93 12.99 -8.16 -6.99
CA ILE A 93 11.78 -8.98 -6.92
C ILE A 93 12.12 -10.35 -7.48
N ALA A 94 11.83 -11.39 -6.70
CA ALA A 94 12.20 -12.74 -7.06
C ALA A 94 11.42 -13.22 -8.30
N PRO A 95 12.10 -13.82 -9.30
CA PRO A 95 11.49 -14.18 -10.58
C PRO A 95 10.50 -15.35 -10.51
N HIS A 96 10.45 -16.08 -9.38
CA HIS A 96 9.60 -17.26 -9.21
C HIS A 96 8.16 -16.94 -8.81
N LYS A 97 7.81 -15.66 -8.61
CA LYS A 97 6.43 -15.30 -8.29
C LYS A 97 5.57 -15.45 -9.54
N LYS A 98 4.45 -16.17 -9.45
CA LYS A 98 3.46 -16.29 -10.53
C LYS A 98 2.74 -14.95 -10.73
N ILE A 99 3.39 -13.97 -11.37
CA ILE A 99 2.88 -12.60 -11.56
C ILE A 99 2.82 -12.18 -13.04
N ASP A 100 3.35 -13.00 -13.95
CA ASP A 100 3.46 -12.62 -15.35
C ASP A 100 2.18 -12.89 -16.16
N SER A 101 1.22 -13.61 -15.60
CA SER A 101 -0.07 -13.89 -16.26
C SER A 101 -1.20 -13.97 -15.23
N ALA A 102 -2.22 -13.12 -15.39
CA ALA A 102 -3.40 -13.14 -14.55
C ALA A 102 -4.18 -14.47 -14.74
N PRO A 103 -4.62 -15.13 -13.66
CA PRO A 103 -5.47 -16.33 -13.71
C PRO A 103 -6.75 -16.15 -14.54
N LYS A 104 -7.27 -17.25 -15.09
CA LYS A 104 -8.52 -17.25 -15.89
C LYS A 104 -9.73 -16.73 -15.12
N GLY A 105 -9.73 -16.88 -13.81
CA GLY A 105 -10.80 -16.37 -12.95
C GLY A 105 -10.92 -14.85 -12.90
N PHE A 106 -9.98 -14.11 -13.49
CA PHE A 106 -10.14 -12.67 -13.76
C PHE A 106 -10.88 -12.35 -15.06
N THR A 107 -11.32 -13.37 -15.82
CA THR A 107 -12.20 -13.24 -16.99
C THR A 107 -11.74 -12.18 -18.00
N ASP A 108 -12.63 -11.26 -18.39
CA ASP A 108 -12.37 -10.12 -19.28
C ASP A 108 -11.35 -9.10 -18.73
N LYS A 109 -10.94 -9.19 -17.46
CA LYS A 109 -9.97 -8.27 -16.84
C LYS A 109 -8.51 -8.73 -16.95
N GLN A 110 -8.24 -9.94 -17.42
CA GLN A 110 -6.88 -10.50 -17.46
C GLN A 110 -5.88 -9.57 -18.18
N GLU A 111 -6.23 -9.08 -19.36
CA GLU A 111 -5.37 -8.20 -20.16
C GLU A 111 -5.16 -6.84 -19.48
N LEU A 112 -6.23 -6.25 -18.92
CA LEU A 112 -6.16 -4.99 -18.18
C LEU A 112 -5.21 -5.10 -16.98
N ILE A 113 -5.35 -6.17 -16.20
CA ILE A 113 -4.51 -6.45 -15.02
C ILE A 113 -3.04 -6.63 -15.44
N GLN A 114 -2.80 -7.39 -16.50
CA GLN A 114 -1.44 -7.67 -16.98
C GLN A 114 -0.77 -6.39 -17.49
N ASN A 115 -1.47 -5.59 -18.30
CA ASN A 115 -0.95 -4.33 -18.83
C ASN A 115 -0.68 -3.32 -17.73
N ALA A 116 -1.60 -3.14 -16.77
CA ALA A 116 -1.41 -2.22 -15.65
C ALA A 116 -0.17 -2.62 -14.81
N PHE A 117 0.01 -3.91 -14.53
CA PHE A 117 1.18 -4.37 -13.79
C PHE A 117 2.50 -4.22 -14.57
N GLN A 118 2.48 -4.41 -15.90
CA GLN A 118 3.64 -4.14 -16.75
C GLN A 118 4.04 -2.66 -16.72
N GLU A 119 3.07 -1.74 -16.74
CA GLU A 119 3.34 -0.30 -16.65
C GLU A 119 3.87 0.14 -15.29
N ILE A 120 3.42 -0.49 -14.19
CA ILE A 120 4.01 -0.33 -12.85
C ILE A 120 5.48 -0.74 -12.87
N ARG A 121 5.79 -1.93 -13.42
CA ARG A 121 7.17 -2.44 -13.57
C ARG A 121 8.02 -1.48 -14.41
N ARG A 122 7.48 -1.01 -15.54
CA ARG A 122 8.17 -0.06 -16.44
C ARG A 122 8.52 1.23 -15.71
N SER A 123 7.57 1.82 -14.98
CA SER A 123 7.78 3.07 -14.25
C SER A 123 8.86 2.93 -13.17
N ALA A 124 8.89 1.79 -12.46
CA ALA A 124 9.93 1.50 -11.47
C ALA A 124 11.32 1.32 -12.11
N ASN A 125 11.41 0.67 -13.27
CA ASN A 125 12.68 0.51 -14.00
C ASN A 125 13.22 1.86 -14.51
N VAL A 126 12.35 2.70 -15.08
CA VAL A 126 12.75 4.05 -15.50
C VAL A 126 13.22 4.89 -14.32
N MET A 127 12.55 4.81 -13.17
CA MET A 127 13.01 5.47 -11.94
C MET A 127 14.42 5.02 -11.54
N TYR A 128 14.71 3.71 -11.64
CA TYR A 128 16.04 3.17 -11.36
C TYR A 128 17.11 3.74 -12.32
N GLU A 129 16.84 3.77 -13.62
CA GLU A 129 17.75 4.34 -14.61
C GLU A 129 18.03 5.83 -14.36
N LEU A 130 17.00 6.59 -13.97
CA LEU A 130 17.13 8.00 -13.62
C LEU A 130 18.00 8.21 -12.36
N ILE A 131 17.88 7.34 -11.36
CA ILE A 131 18.75 7.35 -10.16
C ILE A 131 20.21 7.10 -10.55
N ASP A 132 20.45 6.13 -11.44
CA ASP A 132 21.78 5.79 -11.92
C ASP A 132 22.42 6.97 -12.66
N GLU A 133 21.65 7.61 -13.55
CA GLU A 133 22.12 8.78 -14.29
C GLU A 133 22.47 9.95 -13.36
N ILE A 134 21.64 10.23 -12.35
CA ILE A 134 21.94 11.29 -11.36
C ILE A 134 23.11 10.94 -10.48
N THR A 135 23.30 9.68 -10.13
CA THR A 135 24.48 9.26 -9.36
C THR A 135 25.76 9.56 -10.13
N LEU A 136 25.82 9.19 -11.40
CA LEU A 136 26.97 9.49 -12.27
C LEU A 136 27.20 11.00 -12.43
N TYR A 137 26.13 11.77 -12.58
CA TYR A 137 26.17 13.23 -12.67
C TYR A 137 26.70 13.89 -11.38
N LEU A 138 26.34 13.37 -10.21
CA LEU A 138 26.88 13.84 -8.93
C LEU A 138 28.35 13.44 -8.74
N ASP A 139 28.74 12.26 -9.22
CA ASP A 139 30.12 11.74 -9.14
C ASP A 139 31.09 12.52 -10.02
N ALA A 140 30.65 12.92 -11.21
CA ALA A 140 31.43 13.70 -12.15
C ALA A 140 31.51 15.21 -11.80
N GLU A 141 30.69 15.66 -10.85
CA GLU A 141 30.52 17.07 -10.49
C GLU A 141 30.04 17.99 -11.64
N ASP A 142 29.46 17.41 -12.69
CA ASP A 142 28.88 18.11 -13.86
C ASP A 142 27.84 19.18 -13.50
N TYR A 143 27.28 19.13 -12.29
CA TYR A 143 26.34 20.13 -11.80
C TYR A 143 26.94 21.52 -11.62
N PHE A 144 28.27 21.66 -11.59
CA PHE A 144 28.90 22.97 -11.64
C PHE A 144 28.78 23.61 -13.03
N ASP A 145 28.75 22.81 -14.10
CA ASP A 145 28.74 23.31 -15.49
C ASP A 145 27.34 23.79 -15.90
N ASP A 146 26.30 23.06 -15.52
CA ASP A 146 24.91 23.34 -15.90
C ASP A 146 24.05 23.91 -14.76
N LYS A 147 24.66 24.16 -13.59
CA LYS A 147 24.01 24.66 -12.37
C LYS A 147 22.84 23.79 -11.90
N GLY A 148 22.95 22.47 -12.03
CA GLY A 148 21.92 21.53 -11.57
C GLY A 148 20.80 21.29 -12.57
N LYS A 149 20.90 21.78 -13.81
CA LYS A 149 19.82 21.68 -14.81
C LYS A 149 19.46 20.23 -15.11
N LYS A 150 20.44 19.36 -15.32
CA LYS A 150 20.21 17.93 -15.58
C LYS A 150 19.45 17.25 -14.45
N LEU A 151 19.73 17.61 -13.19
CA LEU A 151 18.97 17.12 -12.05
C LEU A 151 17.49 17.52 -12.14
N GLN A 152 17.20 18.79 -12.46
CA GLN A 152 15.83 19.28 -12.58
C GLN A 152 15.06 18.57 -13.69
N ASP A 153 15.68 18.39 -14.86
CA ASP A 153 15.08 17.67 -15.99
C ASP A 153 14.76 16.22 -15.63
N ASN A 154 15.68 15.53 -14.95
CA ASN A 154 15.46 14.15 -14.51
C ASN A 154 14.48 14.04 -13.35
N LYS A 155 14.43 15.02 -12.45
CA LYS A 155 13.42 15.10 -11.38
C LYS A 155 12.01 15.25 -11.98
N ALA A 156 11.85 16.08 -13.02
CA ALA A 156 10.58 16.20 -13.73
C ALA A 156 10.14 14.86 -14.37
N LYS A 157 11.07 14.14 -15.02
CA LYS A 157 10.80 12.79 -15.56
C LYS A 157 10.44 11.80 -14.46
N ALA A 158 11.13 11.85 -13.32
CA ALA A 158 10.88 11.00 -12.16
C ALA A 158 9.46 11.23 -11.63
N THR A 159 9.03 12.49 -11.49
CA THR A 159 7.66 12.85 -11.09
C THR A 159 6.61 12.24 -12.02
N ILE A 160 6.81 12.32 -13.34
CA ILE A 160 5.91 11.68 -14.32
C ILE A 160 5.83 10.17 -14.10
N GLN A 161 6.96 9.50 -13.79
CA GLN A 161 6.91 8.06 -13.49
C GLN A 161 6.17 7.74 -12.19
N VAL A 162 6.23 8.62 -11.18
CA VAL A 162 5.42 8.45 -9.96
C VAL A 162 3.92 8.52 -10.28
N GLU A 163 3.51 9.52 -11.07
CA GLU A 163 2.12 9.68 -11.49
C GLU A 163 1.63 8.46 -12.30
N HIS A 164 2.41 8.01 -13.28
CA HIS A 164 2.10 6.81 -14.05
C HIS A 164 2.05 5.54 -13.19
N PHE A 165 2.99 5.37 -12.27
CA PHE A 165 3.02 4.25 -11.34
C PHE A 165 1.74 4.20 -10.51
N ASN A 166 1.33 5.33 -9.93
CA ASN A 166 0.15 5.42 -9.08
C ASN A 166 -1.16 5.23 -9.87
N ALA A 167 -1.25 5.81 -11.07
CA ALA A 167 -2.42 5.64 -11.93
C ALA A 167 -2.61 4.17 -12.34
N ASN A 168 -1.54 3.47 -12.69
CA ASN A 168 -1.62 2.05 -13.04
C ASN A 168 -1.84 1.15 -11.82
N ALA A 169 -1.30 1.49 -10.66
CA ALA A 169 -1.64 0.81 -9.40
C ALA A 169 -3.14 0.88 -9.13
N LYS A 170 -3.74 2.06 -9.35
CA LYS A 170 -5.19 2.24 -9.22
C LYS A 170 -5.98 1.34 -10.15
N ILE A 171 -5.67 1.37 -11.45
CA ILE A 171 -6.31 0.51 -12.45
C ILE A 171 -6.20 -0.97 -12.06
N LEU A 172 -5.00 -1.39 -11.65
CA LEU A 172 -4.69 -2.77 -11.29
C LEU A 172 -5.54 -3.26 -10.11
N PHE A 173 -5.55 -2.51 -9.00
CA PHE A 173 -6.24 -2.96 -7.79
C PHE A 173 -7.76 -2.75 -7.86
N GLU A 174 -8.26 -1.72 -8.57
CA GLU A 174 -9.70 -1.59 -8.83
C GLU A 174 -10.22 -2.75 -9.68
N ALA A 175 -9.44 -3.24 -10.64
CA ALA A 175 -9.82 -4.38 -11.48
C ALA A 175 -9.83 -5.70 -10.71
N MET A 176 -8.86 -5.91 -9.81
CA MET A 176 -8.75 -7.18 -9.06
C MET A 176 -9.67 -7.26 -7.85
N SER A 177 -9.81 -6.18 -7.07
CA SER A 177 -10.37 -6.25 -5.70
C SER A 177 -11.77 -6.88 -5.63
N PRO A 178 -12.75 -6.55 -6.50
CA PRO A 178 -14.07 -7.18 -6.43
C PRO A 178 -14.04 -8.69 -6.69
N ILE A 179 -13.20 -9.12 -7.63
CA ILE A 179 -13.07 -10.53 -8.03
C ILE A 179 -12.40 -11.33 -6.91
N VAL A 180 -11.35 -10.76 -6.32
CA VAL A 180 -10.66 -11.43 -5.21
C VAL A 180 -11.53 -11.48 -3.96
N GLN A 181 -12.29 -10.42 -3.66
CA GLN A 181 -13.26 -10.43 -2.57
C GLN A 181 -14.27 -11.58 -2.74
N GLN A 182 -14.83 -11.75 -3.94
CA GLN A 182 -15.74 -12.84 -4.22
C GLN A 182 -15.07 -14.22 -4.06
N ALA A 183 -13.84 -14.38 -4.56
CA ALA A 183 -13.07 -15.60 -4.42
C ALA A 183 -12.85 -15.97 -2.95
N GLU A 184 -12.59 -14.99 -2.10
CA GLU A 184 -12.42 -15.19 -0.66
C GLU A 184 -13.73 -15.53 0.03
N GLU A 185 -14.83 -14.85 -0.31
CA GLU A 185 -16.16 -15.17 0.23
C GLU A 185 -16.58 -16.61 -0.10
N ASN A 186 -16.24 -17.10 -1.30
CA ASN A 186 -16.46 -18.47 -1.72
C ASN A 186 -15.59 -19.47 -0.93
N ILE A 187 -14.32 -19.15 -0.67
CA ILE A 187 -13.44 -20.02 0.16
C ILE A 187 -13.93 -20.12 1.60
N LEU A 188 -14.53 -19.05 2.10
CA LEU A 188 -15.00 -18.96 3.47
C LEU A 188 -16.41 -19.51 3.67
N GLU A 189 -17.08 -20.04 2.64
CA GLU A 189 -18.53 -20.33 2.67
C GLU A 189 -18.93 -21.16 3.89
N ASP A 190 -18.20 -22.24 4.16
CA ASP A 190 -18.41 -23.17 5.28
C ASP A 190 -17.49 -22.90 6.48
N HIS A 191 -16.75 -21.79 6.49
CA HIS A 191 -15.78 -21.51 7.54
C HIS A 191 -16.48 -21.01 8.83
N PRO A 192 -16.20 -21.59 10.01
CA PRO A 192 -16.87 -21.21 11.26
C PRO A 192 -16.60 -19.78 11.72
N LEU A 193 -15.53 -19.16 11.20
CA LEU A 193 -15.18 -17.74 11.45
C LEU A 193 -15.44 -16.83 10.25
N LYS A 194 -16.24 -17.27 9.26
CA LYS A 194 -16.56 -16.48 8.04
C LYS A 194 -16.98 -15.05 8.38
N GLU A 195 -17.94 -14.90 9.31
CA GLU A 195 -18.47 -13.59 9.68
C GLU A 195 -17.40 -12.68 10.30
N HIS A 196 -16.56 -13.22 11.19
CA HIS A 196 -15.47 -12.48 11.84
C HIS A 196 -14.43 -12.02 10.83
N ILE A 197 -14.07 -12.91 9.90
CA ILE A 197 -13.14 -12.63 8.81
C ILE A 197 -13.67 -11.54 7.88
N ILE A 198 -14.92 -11.67 7.41
CA ILE A 198 -15.54 -10.69 6.52
C ILE A 198 -15.67 -9.34 7.23
N SER A 199 -16.03 -9.34 8.52
CA SER A 199 -16.09 -8.12 9.34
C SER A 199 -14.73 -7.43 9.42
N ALA A 200 -13.68 -8.18 9.72
CA ALA A 200 -12.32 -7.64 9.81
C ALA A 200 -11.86 -7.01 8.49
N LYS A 201 -12.12 -7.69 7.36
CA LYS A 201 -11.79 -7.18 6.02
C LYS A 201 -12.55 -5.91 5.66
N LYS A 202 -13.84 -5.83 5.96
CA LYS A 202 -14.63 -4.62 5.71
C LYS A 202 -14.08 -3.42 6.49
N ILE A 203 -13.68 -3.63 7.74
CA ILE A 203 -13.05 -2.57 8.54
C ILE A 203 -11.75 -2.13 7.90
N ILE A 204 -10.89 -3.07 7.54
CA ILE A 204 -9.61 -2.79 6.91
C ILE A 204 -9.78 -1.99 5.61
N ALA A 205 -10.68 -2.42 4.72
CA ALA A 205 -11.00 -1.68 3.49
C ALA A 205 -11.51 -0.26 3.79
N GLN A 206 -12.29 -0.08 4.85
CA GLN A 206 -12.76 1.24 5.25
C GLN A 206 -11.62 2.13 5.79
N VAL A 207 -10.65 1.55 6.50
CA VAL A 207 -9.45 2.27 6.94
C VAL A 207 -8.62 2.67 5.72
N ASP A 208 -8.43 1.77 4.75
CA ASP A 208 -7.73 2.06 3.49
C ASP A 208 -8.41 3.22 2.74
N ASN A 209 -9.75 3.21 2.65
CA ASN A 209 -10.53 4.29 2.04
C ASN A 209 -10.31 5.63 2.75
N PHE A 210 -10.32 5.62 4.09
CA PHE A 210 -10.07 6.83 4.88
C PHE A 210 -8.67 7.41 4.64
N ILE A 211 -7.63 6.57 4.68
CA ILE A 211 -6.24 7.01 4.47
C ILE A 211 -6.04 7.50 3.03
N SER A 212 -6.56 6.77 2.05
CA SER A 212 -6.47 7.15 0.64
C SER A 212 -7.15 8.49 0.38
N GLU A 213 -8.28 8.76 1.03
CA GLU A 213 -8.95 10.05 0.92
C GLU A 213 -8.14 11.19 1.56
N VAL A 214 -7.51 10.95 2.72
CA VAL A 214 -6.59 11.91 3.35
C VAL A 214 -5.44 12.26 2.40
N GLU A 215 -4.82 11.26 1.78
CA GLU A 215 -3.72 11.46 0.83
C GLU A 215 -4.17 12.24 -0.41
N LEU A 216 -5.31 11.86 -1.00
CA LEU A 216 -5.88 12.54 -2.15
C LEU A 216 -6.18 14.02 -1.85
N GLN A 217 -6.76 14.29 -0.68
CA GLN A 217 -7.06 15.65 -0.24
C GLN A 217 -5.78 16.46 -0.02
N ALA A 218 -4.77 15.87 0.64
CA ALA A 218 -3.47 16.49 0.85
C ALA A 218 -2.75 16.86 -0.46
N GLN A 219 -2.80 16.00 -1.47
CA GLN A 219 -2.16 16.24 -2.78
C GLN A 219 -2.81 17.35 -3.58
N ASN A 220 -4.11 17.54 -3.39
CA ASN A 220 -4.89 18.55 -4.10
C ASN A 220 -5.01 19.86 -3.30
N ASP A 221 -4.37 19.96 -2.13
CA ASP A 221 -4.48 21.10 -1.21
C ASP A 221 -5.96 21.42 -0.86
N ILE A 222 -6.80 20.38 -0.71
CA ILE A 222 -8.22 20.48 -0.39
C ILE A 222 -8.45 19.87 0.99
N ILE A 223 -9.34 20.45 1.79
CA ILE A 223 -9.84 19.85 3.02
C ILE A 223 -11.36 19.68 2.91
N ASN A 224 -11.81 18.44 2.70
CA ASN A 224 -13.22 18.07 2.68
C ASN A 224 -13.56 17.26 3.94
N GLN A 225 -13.91 18.00 5.00
CA GLN A 225 -14.23 17.44 6.32
C GLN A 225 -15.49 16.57 6.30
N GLU A 226 -16.49 16.92 5.49
CA GLU A 226 -17.74 16.14 5.39
C GLU A 226 -17.46 14.72 4.88
N LYS A 227 -16.65 14.61 3.82
CA LYS A 227 -16.28 13.32 3.24
C LYS A 227 -15.44 12.48 4.20
N LEU A 228 -14.44 13.09 4.86
CA LEU A 228 -13.64 12.39 5.86
C LEU A 228 -14.49 11.93 7.06
N GLN A 229 -15.42 12.77 7.51
CA GLN A 229 -16.32 12.44 8.62
C GLN A 229 -17.28 11.31 8.24
N SER A 230 -17.76 11.28 7.00
CA SER A 230 -18.58 10.17 6.49
C SER A 230 -17.82 8.84 6.54
N LEU A 231 -16.58 8.80 6.00
CA LEU A 231 -15.74 7.60 6.02
C LEU A 231 -15.41 7.14 7.45
N TYR A 232 -15.10 8.10 8.33
CA TYR A 232 -14.82 7.85 9.74
C TYR A 232 -16.04 7.28 10.49
N ASN A 233 -17.23 7.83 10.27
CA ASN A 233 -18.46 7.35 10.91
C ASN A 233 -18.81 5.92 10.46
N GLU A 234 -18.60 5.61 9.19
CA GLU A 234 -18.77 4.25 8.69
C GLU A 234 -17.77 3.28 9.34
N LEU A 235 -16.52 3.70 9.52
CA LEU A 235 -15.51 2.91 10.25
C LEU A 235 -15.93 2.66 11.71
N GLU A 236 -16.41 3.67 12.43
CA GLU A 236 -16.91 3.52 13.81
C GLU A 236 -18.10 2.54 13.88
N ASN A 237 -19.01 2.62 12.91
CA ASN A 237 -20.15 1.70 12.81
C ASN A 237 -19.70 0.25 12.55
N LEU A 238 -18.77 0.04 11.61
CA LEU A 238 -18.21 -1.28 11.32
C LEU A 238 -17.47 -1.85 12.54
N SER A 239 -16.66 -1.04 13.21
CA SER A 239 -15.98 -1.42 14.46
C SER A 239 -16.97 -1.86 15.54
N SER A 240 -18.01 -1.05 15.78
CA SER A 240 -19.07 -1.34 16.76
C SER A 240 -19.83 -2.64 16.46
N LYS A 241 -20.03 -2.97 15.18
CA LYS A 241 -20.63 -4.24 14.76
C LYS A 241 -19.69 -5.42 14.99
N SER A 242 -18.41 -5.26 14.63
CA SER A 242 -17.37 -6.29 14.78
C SER A 242 -17.17 -6.69 16.24
N GLN A 243 -17.17 -5.72 17.15
CA GLN A 243 -17.05 -5.97 18.60
C GLN A 243 -18.16 -6.85 19.19
N LYS A 244 -19.33 -6.88 18.55
CA LYS A 244 -20.46 -7.72 18.99
C LYS A 244 -20.30 -9.17 18.52
N LEU A 245 -19.45 -9.43 17.54
CA LEU A 245 -19.16 -10.78 17.07
C LEU A 245 -18.32 -11.52 18.12
N THR A 246 -18.88 -12.59 18.66
CA THR A 246 -18.19 -13.42 19.67
C THR A 246 -17.87 -14.77 19.07
N ILE A 247 -16.61 -15.20 19.16
CA ILE A 247 -16.20 -16.57 18.87
C ILE A 247 -16.55 -17.41 20.11
N LYS A 248 -17.57 -18.27 19.97
CA LYS A 248 -18.12 -19.09 21.06
C LYS A 248 -17.50 -20.49 21.17
N ASP A 249 -16.92 -20.98 20.08
CA ASP A 249 -16.31 -22.31 20.03
C ASP A 249 -14.91 -22.28 20.68
N ASP A 250 -14.74 -23.08 21.73
CA ASP A 250 -13.51 -23.16 22.52
C ASP A 250 -12.32 -23.71 21.70
N ASN A 251 -12.59 -24.46 20.63
CA ASN A 251 -11.55 -24.89 19.68
C ASN A 251 -10.86 -23.71 18.99
N PHE A 252 -11.50 -22.53 18.99
CA PHE A 252 -11.00 -21.29 18.42
C PHE A 252 -10.56 -20.28 19.49
N ALA A 253 -10.25 -20.70 20.72
CA ALA A 253 -9.84 -19.80 21.81
C ALA A 253 -8.68 -18.86 21.42
N LYS A 254 -7.67 -19.36 20.69
CA LYS A 254 -6.57 -18.50 20.19
C LYS A 254 -7.07 -17.46 19.18
N LYS A 255 -7.92 -17.87 18.24
CA LYS A 255 -8.52 -16.98 17.23
C LYS A 255 -9.43 -15.93 17.88
N LYS A 256 -10.13 -16.28 18.96
CA LYS A 256 -10.88 -15.33 19.80
C LYS A 256 -9.98 -14.24 20.37
N SER A 257 -8.85 -14.62 20.97
CA SER A 257 -7.87 -13.65 21.46
C SER A 257 -7.33 -12.76 20.34
N SER A 258 -6.95 -13.33 19.19
CA SER A 258 -6.46 -12.55 18.05
C SER A 258 -7.52 -11.62 17.46
N PHE A 259 -8.78 -12.05 17.34
CA PHE A 259 -9.88 -11.22 16.87
C PHE A 259 -10.18 -10.06 17.82
N ASN A 260 -10.13 -10.30 19.14
CA ASN A 260 -10.26 -9.24 20.13
C ASN A 260 -9.12 -8.23 20.03
N TYR A 261 -7.88 -8.71 19.83
CA TYR A 261 -6.72 -7.84 19.62
C TYR A 261 -6.86 -7.01 18.33
N PHE A 262 -7.38 -7.60 17.25
CA PHE A 262 -7.73 -6.86 16.03
C PHE A 262 -8.74 -5.74 16.32
N ASN A 263 -9.85 -6.02 17.00
CA ASN A 263 -10.82 -4.99 17.36
C ASN A 263 -10.22 -3.86 18.24
N GLN A 264 -9.33 -4.20 19.18
CA GLN A 264 -8.62 -3.21 20.01
C GLN A 264 -7.69 -2.31 19.19
N SER A 265 -7.03 -2.86 18.15
CA SER A 265 -6.18 -2.07 17.26
C SER A 265 -6.98 -1.03 16.48
N ILE A 266 -8.23 -1.34 16.11
CA ILE A 266 -9.13 -0.40 15.45
C ILE A 266 -9.55 0.72 16.40
N GLU A 267 -9.92 0.39 17.64
CA GLU A 267 -10.23 1.42 18.66
C GLU A 267 -9.05 2.37 18.87
N SER A 268 -7.83 1.83 18.86
CA SER A 268 -6.61 2.61 19.01
C SER A 268 -6.34 3.52 17.80
N PHE A 269 -6.78 3.14 16.60
CA PHE A 269 -6.67 3.94 15.38
C PHE A 269 -7.67 5.11 15.34
N LEU A 270 -8.88 4.94 15.88
CA LEU A 270 -9.95 5.95 15.81
C LEU A 270 -9.54 7.29 16.43
N GLY A 271 -8.80 7.27 17.54
CA GLY A 271 -8.32 8.48 18.22
C GLY A 271 -7.39 9.34 17.34
N PRO A 272 -6.27 8.81 16.86
CA PRO A 272 -5.38 9.46 15.89
C PRO A 272 -6.08 9.92 14.62
N ALA A 273 -6.97 9.10 14.03
CA ALA A 273 -7.72 9.48 12.84
C ALA A 273 -8.61 10.72 13.08
N ARG A 274 -9.34 10.74 14.20
CA ARG A 274 -10.16 11.89 14.63
C ARG A 274 -9.30 13.13 14.90
N LYS A 275 -8.12 12.95 15.50
CA LYS A 275 -7.15 14.03 15.75
C LYS A 275 -6.65 14.62 14.44
N LEU A 276 -6.28 13.79 13.46
CA LEU A 276 -5.82 14.22 12.15
C LEU A 276 -6.87 15.08 11.44
N MET A 277 -8.13 14.62 11.39
CA MET A 277 -9.23 15.38 10.76
C MET A 277 -9.44 16.74 11.44
N ARG A 278 -9.46 16.76 12.78
CA ARG A 278 -9.65 17.99 13.55
C ARG A 278 -8.51 18.98 13.33
N ASN A 279 -7.27 18.49 13.40
CA ASN A 279 -6.09 19.33 13.21
C ASN A 279 -6.07 19.90 11.80
N SER A 280 -6.33 19.09 10.77
CA SER A 280 -6.36 19.56 9.39
C SER A 280 -7.48 20.58 9.13
N SER A 281 -8.63 20.45 9.81
CA SER A 281 -9.67 21.48 9.78
C SER A 281 -9.23 22.81 10.38
N ASN A 282 -8.43 22.78 11.45
CA ASN A 282 -8.00 23.99 12.16
C ASN A 282 -6.85 24.71 11.44
N THR A 283 -5.94 23.94 10.83
CA THR A 283 -4.75 24.48 10.14
C THR A 283 -4.93 24.65 8.64
N ASN A 284 -6.02 24.10 8.09
CA ASN A 284 -6.28 24.02 6.64
C ASN A 284 -5.17 23.28 5.86
N GLU A 285 -4.49 22.33 6.53
CA GLU A 285 -3.45 21.49 5.94
C GLU A 285 -3.32 20.16 6.69
N PHE A 286 -2.92 19.08 6.01
CA PHE A 286 -2.57 17.83 6.70
C PHE A 286 -1.15 17.90 7.27
N SER A 287 -1.05 17.71 8.58
CA SER A 287 0.22 17.60 9.28
C SER A 287 0.87 16.25 8.99
N GLU A 288 2.11 16.27 8.50
CA GLU A 288 2.93 15.07 8.29
C GLU A 288 3.04 14.23 9.57
N ARG A 289 3.17 14.90 10.73
CA ARG A 289 3.26 14.22 12.03
C ARG A 289 1.99 13.45 12.35
N ASP A 290 0.82 14.07 12.11
CA ASP A 290 -0.46 13.42 12.41
C ASP A 290 -0.74 12.28 11.43
N TYR A 291 -0.36 12.45 10.14
CA TYR A 291 -0.43 11.39 9.14
C TYR A 291 0.47 10.19 9.50
N GLN A 292 1.71 10.43 9.93
CA GLN A 292 2.62 9.36 10.38
C GLN A 292 2.08 8.61 11.60
N GLU A 293 1.43 9.31 12.53
CA GLU A 293 0.76 8.67 13.67
C GLU A 293 -0.36 7.73 13.20
N VAL A 294 -1.26 8.23 12.33
CA VAL A 294 -2.34 7.42 11.73
C VAL A 294 -1.79 6.22 10.96
N SER A 295 -0.74 6.40 10.15
CA SER A 295 -0.08 5.34 9.39
C SER A 295 0.54 4.26 10.30
N SER A 296 1.09 4.63 11.45
CA SER A 296 1.59 3.67 12.43
C SER A 296 0.49 2.76 12.99
N TYR A 297 -0.67 3.34 13.35
CA TYR A 297 -1.80 2.56 13.84
C TYR A 297 -2.45 1.72 12.74
N TYR A 298 -2.45 2.20 11.50
CA TYR A 298 -2.85 1.40 10.35
C TYR A 298 -2.01 0.12 10.22
N ASN A 299 -0.68 0.23 10.29
CA ASN A 299 0.20 -0.94 10.27
C ASN A 299 -0.09 -1.91 11.43
N GLN A 300 -0.47 -1.39 12.60
CA GLN A 300 -0.89 -2.23 13.72
C GLN A 300 -2.17 -3.02 13.40
N ILE A 301 -3.16 -2.40 12.74
CA ILE A 301 -4.39 -3.08 12.28
C ILE A 301 -4.05 -4.19 11.29
N ILE A 302 -3.13 -3.96 10.36
CA ILE A 302 -2.73 -4.99 9.39
C ILE A 302 -2.03 -6.16 10.08
N ASN A 303 -1.13 -5.88 11.03
CA ASN A 303 -0.46 -6.92 11.79
C ASN A 303 -1.42 -7.74 12.67
N SER A 304 -2.38 -7.08 13.32
CA SER A 304 -3.39 -7.75 14.15
C SER A 304 -4.35 -8.59 13.31
N TYR A 305 -4.70 -8.12 12.10
CA TYR A 305 -5.48 -8.88 11.13
C TYR A 305 -4.75 -10.14 10.68
N ASN A 306 -3.50 -10.01 10.23
CA ASN A 306 -2.69 -11.15 9.80
C ASN A 306 -2.60 -12.20 10.92
N THR A 307 -2.34 -11.76 12.15
CA THR A 307 -2.33 -12.63 13.35
C THR A 307 -3.68 -13.32 13.62
N PHE A 308 -4.79 -12.69 13.22
CA PHE A 308 -6.12 -13.30 13.34
C PHE A 308 -6.39 -14.31 12.23
N VAL A 309 -6.00 -14.05 10.99
CA VAL A 309 -6.28 -14.95 9.87
C VAL A 309 -5.29 -16.11 9.73
N ASP A 310 -4.05 -15.97 10.23
CA ASP A 310 -3.01 -17.00 10.31
C ASP A 310 -3.33 -18.10 11.33
#